data_AF-A0A7K0EIF3-F1
#
_entry.id   AF-A0A7K0EIF3-F1
#
_cell.length_a   1.000
_cell.length_b   1.000
_cell.length_c   1.000
_cell.angle_alpha   90.00
_cell.angle_beta   90.00
_cell.angle_gamma   90.00
#
_symmetry.space_group_name_H-M   'P 1'
#
loop_
_entity.id
_entity.type
_entity.pdbx_description
1 polymer ?
#
loop_
_entity_poly.entity_id
_entity_poly.type
_entity_poly.pdbx_seq_one_letter_code
_entity_poly.pdbx_strand_id
1 'polypeptide(L)'
;MKNPEFLWSNNHNENEAITVKVIIDLEEHCLNGTPHPVHDPGVVIYYLIKVNDQKHETKKSQMLGREIIALDSKDPEEYLIYQTRRKYGETYLEPIGKDELVNFKAEGIESFIVKPKMYHFSIGKKGYESNVRYLTVRQILVDFAHVDPTLNTLSTKGGSEYNNLEETIDLECVNKFVLFNNEPTPVS
;
A
#
# COMPACT_ATOMS: atom_id res chain seq x y z
N MET A 1 63.49 38.83 32.82
CA MET A 1 63.58 38.37 31.42
C MET A 1 62.58 37.24 31.24
N LYS A 2 61.61 37.41 30.34
CA LYS A 2 60.43 36.55 30.19
C LYS A 2 60.79 35.31 29.37
N ASN A 3 60.43 34.13 29.87
CA ASN A 3 60.49 32.85 29.17
C ASN A 3 59.18 32.68 28.36
N PRO A 4 59.20 32.48 27.03
CA PRO A 4 57.97 32.25 26.29
C PRO A 4 57.56 30.76 26.43
N GLU A 5 56.44 30.53 27.09
CA GLU A 5 55.78 29.23 27.13
C GLU A 5 55.31 28.84 25.72
N PHE A 6 55.78 27.66 25.29
CA PHE A 6 55.41 26.99 24.06
C PHE A 6 53.92 26.60 24.10
N LEU A 7 53.13 27.16 23.19
CA LEU A 7 51.78 26.71 22.88
C LEU A 7 51.86 25.37 22.15
N TRP A 8 51.51 24.28 22.85
CA TRP A 8 51.19 23.01 22.20
C TRP A 8 49.74 23.06 21.73
N SER A 9 49.56 23.36 20.44
CA SER A 9 48.29 23.12 19.75
C SER A 9 48.15 21.61 19.54
N ASN A 10 47.32 20.95 20.36
CA ASN A 10 46.93 19.56 20.12
C ASN A 10 46.06 19.51 18.86
N ASN A 11 46.65 19.06 17.75
CA ASN A 11 45.92 18.62 16.57
C ASN A 11 44.97 17.47 16.97
N HIS A 12 43.67 17.78 17.09
CA HIS A 12 42.62 16.78 16.96
C HIS A 12 42.64 16.28 15.52
N ASN A 13 43.30 15.14 15.30
CA ASN A 13 43.18 14.39 14.05
C ASN A 13 41.91 13.53 14.16
N GLU A 14 40.77 14.15 13.89
CA GLU A 14 39.52 13.43 13.65
C GLU A 14 39.64 12.75 12.28
N ASN A 15 40.07 11.49 12.29
CA ASN A 15 39.87 10.59 11.16
C ASN A 15 38.36 10.29 11.05
N GLU A 16 37.58 11.24 10.52
CA GLU A 16 36.26 10.92 9.98
C GLU A 16 36.48 9.93 8.84
N ALA A 17 36.10 8.67 9.06
CA ALA A 17 36.11 7.67 8.01
C ALA A 17 35.21 8.17 6.88
N ILE A 18 35.81 8.46 5.71
CA ILE A 18 35.08 8.94 4.54
C ILE A 18 34.12 7.84 4.11
N THR A 19 32.83 8.05 4.34
CA THR A 19 31.79 7.15 3.85
C THR A 19 31.33 7.57 2.46
N VAL A 20 31.50 6.69 1.48
CA VAL A 20 31.00 6.86 0.11
C VAL A 20 29.55 6.42 0.04
N LYS A 21 28.65 7.32 -0.38
CA LYS A 21 27.24 7.01 -0.65
C LYS A 21 27.09 6.45 -2.06
N VAL A 22 26.55 5.24 -2.19
CA VAL A 22 26.17 4.62 -3.46
C VAL A 22 24.67 4.53 -3.53
N ILE A 23 24.06 5.00 -4.62
CA ILE A 23 22.62 4.90 -4.86
C ILE A 23 22.38 3.85 -5.94
N ILE A 24 21.52 2.87 -5.63
CA ILE A 24 21.02 1.88 -6.56
C ILE A 24 19.59 2.24 -6.90
N ASP A 25 19.36 2.78 -8.09
CA ASP A 25 18.02 2.93 -8.64
C ASP A 25 17.54 1.58 -9.15
N LEU A 26 16.48 1.02 -8.55
CA LEU A 26 16.01 -0.32 -8.90
C LEU A 26 15.53 -0.42 -10.35
N GLU A 27 14.89 0.64 -10.86
CA GLU A 27 14.39 0.68 -12.24
C GLU A 27 15.57 0.62 -13.21
N GLU A 28 16.58 1.49 -13.03
CA GLU A 28 17.76 1.51 -13.90
C GLU A 28 18.64 0.27 -13.72
N HIS A 29 18.83 -0.22 -12.50
CA HIS A 29 19.64 -1.38 -12.18
C HIS A 29 19.05 -2.66 -12.80
N CYS A 30 17.72 -2.81 -12.77
CA CYS A 30 17.03 -3.90 -13.44
C CYS A 30 17.19 -3.83 -14.97
N LEU A 31 17.13 -2.63 -15.57
CA LEU A 31 17.28 -2.44 -17.02
C LEU A 31 18.69 -2.74 -17.53
N ASN A 32 19.71 -2.42 -16.73
CA ASN A 32 21.10 -2.51 -17.15
C ASN A 32 21.78 -3.84 -16.79
N GLY A 33 21.14 -4.70 -15.99
CA GLY A 33 21.67 -6.01 -15.61
C GLY A 33 22.98 -5.91 -14.81
N THR A 34 23.21 -4.78 -14.14
CA THR A 34 24.42 -4.57 -13.34
C THR A 34 24.37 -5.44 -12.08
N PRO A 35 25.47 -6.09 -11.67
CA PRO A 35 25.49 -6.80 -10.39
C PRO A 35 25.38 -5.78 -9.25
N HIS A 36 24.70 -6.14 -8.16
CA HIS A 36 24.70 -5.30 -6.96
C HIS A 36 26.14 -5.09 -6.46
N PRO A 37 26.50 -3.88 -6.02
CA PRO A 37 27.82 -3.58 -5.49
C PRO A 37 28.13 -4.48 -4.29
N VAL A 38 29.39 -4.92 -4.22
CA VAL A 38 29.90 -5.70 -3.09
C VAL A 38 30.00 -4.78 -1.87
N HIS A 39 29.76 -5.32 -0.69
CA HIS A 39 29.84 -4.55 0.55
C HIS A 39 31.31 -4.25 0.90
N ASP A 40 31.76 -3.04 0.58
CA ASP A 40 33.09 -2.55 0.93
C ASP A 40 33.07 -1.67 2.20
N PRO A 41 34.06 -1.80 3.11
CA PRO A 41 34.19 -0.91 4.27
C PRO A 41 34.25 0.55 3.84
N GLY A 42 33.39 1.39 4.42
CA GLY A 42 33.27 2.81 4.05
C GLY A 42 32.27 3.07 2.93
N VAL A 43 31.59 2.07 2.37
CA VAL A 43 30.48 2.28 1.42
C VAL A 43 29.13 2.14 2.13
N VAL A 44 28.25 3.11 1.92
CA VAL A 44 26.85 3.06 2.38
C VAL A 44 25.94 2.99 1.16
N ILE A 45 25.22 1.89 1.03
CA ILE A 45 24.28 1.65 -0.07
C ILE A 45 22.91 2.23 0.30
N TYR A 46 22.35 3.00 -0.61
CA TYR A 46 20.97 3.44 -0.61
C TYR A 46 20.27 2.88 -1.84
N TYR A 47 18.99 2.60 -1.68
CA TYR A 47 18.09 2.17 -2.74
C TYR A 47 17.18 3.33 -3.08
N LEU A 48 17.07 3.64 -4.36
CA LEU A 48 16.07 4.53 -4.90
C LEU A 48 14.96 3.66 -5.49
N ILE A 49 13.83 3.59 -4.78
CA ILE A 49 12.70 2.75 -5.14
C ILE A 49 11.55 3.62 -5.66
N LYS A 50 10.92 3.19 -6.75
CA LYS A 50 9.75 3.88 -7.32
C LYS A 50 8.48 3.23 -6.80
N VAL A 51 7.64 4.01 -6.13
CA VAL A 51 6.30 3.62 -5.68
C VAL A 51 5.30 4.53 -6.39
N ASN A 52 4.41 3.95 -7.20
CA ASN A 52 3.62 4.67 -8.21
C ASN A 52 4.54 5.52 -9.10
N ASP A 53 4.42 6.85 -9.05
CA ASP A 53 5.23 7.79 -9.81
C ASP A 53 6.25 8.55 -8.95
N GLN A 54 6.43 8.15 -7.69
CA GLN A 54 7.34 8.81 -6.75
C GLN A 54 8.56 7.94 -6.44
N LYS A 55 9.74 8.54 -6.39
CA LYS A 55 10.98 7.87 -5.98
C LYS A 55 11.27 8.14 -4.50
N HIS A 56 11.59 7.09 -3.77
CA HIS A 56 11.91 7.12 -2.35
C HIS A 56 13.31 6.56 -2.12
N GLU A 57 14.11 7.25 -1.32
CA GLU A 57 15.43 6.78 -0.93
C GLU A 57 15.37 6.03 0.41
N THR A 58 15.99 4.85 0.49
CA THR A 58 16.07 4.06 1.71
C THR A 58 17.40 3.34 1.86
N LYS A 59 17.88 3.20 3.10
CA LYS A 59 19.06 2.35 3.42
C LYS A 59 18.70 0.87 3.55
N LYS A 60 17.40 0.56 3.70
CA LYS A 60 16.95 -0.82 3.89
C LYS A 60 17.06 -1.56 2.55
N SER A 61 17.76 -2.69 2.53
CA SER A 61 17.79 -3.58 1.36
C SER A 61 16.54 -4.46 1.24
N GLN A 62 15.68 -4.45 2.26
CA GLN A 62 14.45 -5.21 2.31
C GLN A 62 13.38 -4.41 3.05
N MET A 63 12.13 -4.52 2.62
CA MET A 63 10.99 -3.87 3.28
C MET A 63 9.76 -4.78 3.22
N LEU A 64 8.91 -4.73 4.23
CA LEU A 64 7.60 -5.38 4.18
C LEU A 64 6.68 -4.65 3.20
N GLY A 65 5.73 -5.36 2.58
CA GLY A 65 4.71 -4.74 1.72
C GLY A 65 4.01 -3.54 2.37
N ARG A 66 3.64 -3.66 3.66
CA ARG A 66 3.04 -2.57 4.44
C ARG A 66 3.94 -1.33 4.58
N GLU A 67 5.25 -1.53 4.68
CA GLU A 67 6.20 -0.41 4.78
C GLU A 67 6.33 0.30 3.44
N ILE A 68 6.28 -0.44 2.32
CA ILE A 68 6.34 0.14 0.98
C ILE A 68 5.04 0.91 0.67
N ILE A 69 3.87 0.40 1.06
CA ILE A 69 2.59 1.14 0.95
C ILE A 69 2.67 2.47 1.71
N ALA A 70 3.23 2.45 2.93
CA ALA A 70 3.35 3.64 3.76
C ALA A 70 4.27 4.73 3.18
N LEU A 71 5.17 4.41 2.23
CA LEU A 71 5.99 5.40 1.53
C LEU A 71 5.15 6.37 0.70
N ASP A 72 4.02 5.90 0.16
CA ASP A 72 3.04 6.72 -0.59
C ASP A 72 1.96 7.34 0.34
N SER A 73 2.21 7.33 1.67
CA SER A 73 1.28 7.84 2.69
C SER A 73 -0.12 7.19 2.62
N LYS A 74 -0.19 5.91 2.26
CA LYS A 74 -1.43 5.12 2.19
C LYS A 74 -1.55 4.17 3.38
N ASP A 75 -2.78 3.81 3.72
CA ASP A 75 -3.07 2.80 4.75
C ASP A 75 -2.88 1.38 4.18
N PRO A 76 -1.98 0.56 4.74
CA PRO A 76 -1.78 -0.84 4.33
C PRO A 76 -3.01 -1.75 4.47
N GLU A 77 -4.03 -1.37 5.24
CA GLU A 77 -5.25 -2.18 5.36
C GLU A 77 -6.28 -1.88 4.25
N GLU A 78 -6.20 -0.69 3.63
CA GLU A 78 -7.12 -0.26 2.57
C GLU A 78 -6.49 -0.32 1.17
N TYR A 79 -5.20 -0.61 1.08
CA TYR A 79 -4.46 -0.65 -0.18
C TYR A 79 -3.72 -1.97 -0.38
N LEU A 80 -3.65 -2.39 -1.63
CA LEU A 80 -2.87 -3.52 -2.11
C LEU A 80 -1.60 -2.99 -2.79
N ILE A 81 -0.54 -3.79 -2.73
CA ILE A 81 0.72 -3.49 -3.40
C ILE A 81 1.06 -4.59 -4.43
N TYR A 82 1.63 -4.15 -5.53
CA TYR A 82 2.17 -4.99 -6.59
C TYR A 82 3.61 -4.56 -6.85
N GLN A 83 4.50 -5.50 -7.17
CA GLN A 83 5.79 -5.20 -7.76
C GLN A 83 5.74 -5.42 -9.26
N THR A 84 6.28 -4.45 -9.99
CA THR A 84 6.57 -4.57 -11.40
C THR A 84 7.89 -5.34 -11.54
N ARG A 85 7.86 -6.45 -12.27
CA ARG A 85 9.04 -7.26 -12.53
C ARG A 85 9.30 -7.46 -14.00
N ARG A 86 10.58 -7.58 -14.36
CA ARG A 86 11.04 -7.94 -15.70
C ARG A 86 11.66 -9.33 -15.72
N LYS A 87 11.21 -10.16 -16.66
CA LYS A 87 11.81 -11.46 -16.95
C LYS A 87 11.70 -11.75 -18.44
N TYR A 88 12.81 -12.16 -19.06
CA TYR A 88 12.88 -12.43 -20.51
C TYR A 88 12.39 -11.28 -21.41
N GLY A 89 12.60 -10.02 -20.98
CA GLY A 89 12.17 -8.84 -21.72
C GLY A 89 10.70 -8.47 -21.54
N GLU A 90 9.92 -9.28 -20.83
CA GLU A 90 8.52 -9.00 -20.52
C GLU A 90 8.37 -8.41 -19.12
N THR A 91 7.48 -7.45 -18.99
CA THR A 91 7.12 -6.81 -17.71
C THR A 91 5.80 -7.38 -17.21
N TYR A 92 5.75 -7.79 -15.95
CA TYR A 92 4.55 -8.31 -15.30
C TYR A 92 4.36 -7.73 -13.90
N LEU A 93 3.12 -7.78 -13.40
CA LEU A 93 2.78 -7.37 -12.04
C LEU A 93 2.62 -8.60 -11.15
N GLU A 94 3.34 -8.61 -10.04
CA GLU A 94 3.26 -9.64 -9.02
C GLU A 94 2.69 -9.02 -7.74
N PRO A 95 1.57 -9.54 -7.18
CA PRO A 95 1.03 -9.03 -5.93
C PRO A 95 1.99 -9.33 -4.78
N ILE A 96 2.10 -8.40 -3.83
CA ILE A 96 2.92 -8.56 -2.62
C ILE A 96 1.99 -8.59 -1.41
N GLY A 97 2.16 -9.56 -0.52
CA GLY A 97 1.45 -9.60 0.76
C GLY A 97 1.89 -8.45 1.69
N LYS A 98 0.98 -7.93 2.53
CA LYS A 98 1.33 -6.83 3.46
C LYS A 98 2.49 -7.17 4.42
N ASP A 99 2.63 -8.43 4.78
CA ASP A 99 3.69 -8.98 5.65
C ASP A 99 4.78 -9.73 4.87
N GLU A 100 4.71 -9.70 3.54
CA GLU A 100 5.73 -10.27 2.70
C GLU A 100 6.94 -9.35 2.67
N LEU A 101 8.13 -9.93 2.89
CA LEU A 101 9.39 -9.22 2.88
C LEU A 101 9.94 -9.16 1.45
N VAL A 102 9.96 -7.97 0.87
CA VAL A 102 10.52 -7.72 -0.45
C VAL A 102 12.02 -7.50 -0.34
N ASN A 103 12.82 -8.23 -1.12
CA ASN A 103 14.26 -8.06 -1.19
C ASN A 103 14.66 -7.23 -2.42
N PHE A 104 15.15 -6.01 -2.21
CA PHE A 104 15.59 -5.11 -3.29
C PHE A 104 16.85 -5.57 -4.02
N LYS A 105 17.50 -6.64 -3.53
CA LYS A 105 18.58 -7.33 -4.24
C LYS A 105 18.09 -8.42 -5.19
N ALA A 106 16.80 -8.76 -5.14
CA ALA A 106 16.24 -9.76 -6.04
C ALA A 106 16.22 -9.24 -7.49
N GLU A 107 16.55 -10.13 -8.42
CA GLU A 107 16.58 -9.78 -9.84
C GLU A 107 15.20 -9.42 -10.37
N GLY A 108 15.19 -8.49 -11.32
CA GLY A 108 14.01 -8.16 -12.09
C GLY A 108 13.04 -7.20 -11.41
N ILE A 109 13.29 -6.67 -10.20
CA ILE A 109 12.38 -5.70 -9.55
C ILE A 109 12.64 -4.30 -10.13
N GLU A 110 11.60 -3.64 -10.65
CA GLU A 110 11.70 -2.29 -11.22
C GLU A 110 11.04 -1.21 -10.36
N SER A 111 9.79 -1.47 -9.96
CA SER A 111 8.95 -0.48 -9.26
C SER A 111 7.83 -1.17 -8.50
N PHE A 112 7.11 -0.39 -7.71
CA PHE A 112 5.95 -0.81 -6.93
C PHE A 112 4.72 0.00 -7.33
N ILE A 113 3.56 -0.63 -7.36
CA ILE A 113 2.28 0.01 -7.64
C ILE A 113 1.35 -0.24 -6.46
N VAL A 114 0.79 0.83 -5.90
CA VAL A 114 -0.16 0.78 -4.80
C VAL A 114 -1.55 1.09 -5.32
N LYS A 115 -2.53 0.20 -5.09
CA LYS A 115 -3.91 0.34 -5.57
C LYS A 115 -4.90 0.20 -4.41
N PRO A 116 -6.02 0.95 -4.40
CA PRO A 116 -7.07 0.73 -3.42
C PRO A 116 -7.58 -0.72 -3.48
N LYS A 117 -7.85 -1.31 -2.32
CA LYS A 117 -8.55 -2.59 -2.23
C LYS A 117 -9.98 -2.42 -2.77
N MET A 118 -10.45 -3.41 -3.52
CA MET A 118 -11.78 -3.40 -4.10
C MET A 118 -12.65 -4.46 -3.42
N TYR A 119 -13.79 -4.01 -2.89
CA TYR A 119 -14.76 -4.82 -2.18
C TYR A 119 -15.91 -5.13 -3.12
N HIS A 120 -16.10 -6.41 -3.41
CA HIS A 120 -17.21 -6.89 -4.23
C HIS A 120 -18.37 -7.32 -3.34
N PHE A 121 -19.58 -6.84 -3.61
CA PHE A 121 -20.79 -7.23 -2.91
C PHE A 121 -21.97 -7.35 -3.87
N SER A 122 -23.09 -7.92 -3.43
CA SER A 122 -24.29 -8.06 -4.25
C SER A 122 -25.55 -7.65 -3.52
N ILE A 123 -26.49 -7.05 -4.26
CA ILE A 123 -27.86 -6.80 -3.81
C ILE A 123 -28.81 -7.61 -4.71
N GLY A 124 -29.46 -8.60 -4.13
CA GLY A 124 -30.22 -9.61 -4.88
C GLY A 124 -29.31 -10.42 -5.81
N LYS A 125 -29.52 -10.28 -7.13
CA LYS A 125 -28.70 -10.94 -8.16
C LYS A 125 -27.66 -10.02 -8.80
N LYS A 126 -27.66 -8.72 -8.48
CA LYS A 126 -26.78 -7.72 -9.10
C LYS A 126 -25.54 -7.53 -8.24
N GLY A 127 -24.36 -7.60 -8.88
CA GLY A 127 -23.06 -7.35 -8.25
C GLY A 127 -22.65 -5.88 -8.34
N TYR A 128 -21.87 -5.44 -7.36
CA TYR A 128 -21.35 -4.09 -7.19
C TYR A 128 -19.92 -4.14 -6.65
N GLU A 129 -19.21 -3.03 -6.80
CA GLU A 129 -17.83 -2.86 -6.35
C GLU A 129 -17.70 -1.52 -5.62
N SER A 130 -16.91 -1.50 -4.56
CA SER A 130 -16.61 -0.30 -3.77
C SER A 130 -15.14 -0.34 -3.36
N ASN A 131 -14.47 0.80 -3.35
CA ASN A 131 -13.15 0.96 -2.73
C ASN A 131 -13.23 1.40 -1.26
N VAL A 132 -14.44 1.49 -0.71
CA VAL A 132 -14.72 1.84 0.68
C VAL A 132 -15.19 0.58 1.41
N ARG A 133 -14.46 0.18 2.46
CA ARG A 133 -14.76 -0.99 3.29
C ARG A 133 -16.06 -0.88 4.07
N TYR A 134 -16.28 0.28 4.69
CA TYR A 134 -17.42 0.54 5.55
C TYR A 134 -18.43 1.41 4.81
N LEU A 135 -19.59 0.85 4.49
CA LEU A 135 -20.69 1.60 3.90
C LEU A 135 -21.85 1.68 4.89
N THR A 136 -22.50 2.84 4.95
CA THR A 136 -23.78 2.95 5.65
C THR A 136 -24.88 2.22 4.89
N VAL A 137 -25.90 1.76 5.61
CA VAL A 137 -27.12 1.20 4.99
C VAL A 137 -27.71 2.18 3.99
N ARG A 138 -27.71 3.48 4.30
CA ARG A 138 -28.14 4.54 3.38
C ARG A 138 -27.36 4.53 2.07
N GLN A 139 -26.03 4.48 2.12
CA GLN A 139 -25.20 4.46 0.91
C GLN A 139 -25.51 3.23 0.04
N ILE A 140 -25.65 2.05 0.66
CA ILE A 140 -25.99 0.82 -0.08
C ILE A 140 -27.36 0.95 -0.78
N LEU A 141 -28.37 1.49 -0.11
CA LEU A 141 -29.72 1.67 -0.65
C LEU A 141 -29.77 2.76 -1.75
N VAL A 142 -29.15 3.90 -1.51
CA VAL A 142 -29.27 5.08 -2.38
C VAL A 142 -28.25 5.05 -3.52
N ASP A 143 -26.97 4.87 -3.20
CA ASP A 143 -25.88 5.05 -4.16
C ASP A 143 -25.69 3.82 -5.05
N PHE A 144 -26.02 2.62 -4.56
CA PHE A 144 -25.83 1.38 -5.30
C PHE A 144 -27.15 0.75 -5.78
N ALA A 145 -28.15 0.62 -4.90
CA ALA A 145 -29.45 0.07 -5.27
C ALA A 145 -30.38 1.07 -5.97
N HIS A 146 -30.15 2.37 -5.79
CA HIS A 146 -31.00 3.46 -6.31
C HIS A 146 -32.47 3.31 -5.90
N VAL A 147 -32.71 2.96 -4.63
CA VAL A 147 -34.05 2.83 -4.05
C VAL A 147 -34.28 3.82 -2.92
N ASP A 148 -35.55 4.12 -2.63
CA ASP A 148 -35.92 4.98 -1.49
C ASP A 148 -35.66 4.23 -0.17
N PRO A 149 -34.78 4.75 0.71
CA PRO A 149 -34.45 4.10 1.98
C PRO A 149 -35.58 4.18 3.02
N THR A 150 -36.64 4.95 2.78
CA THR A 150 -37.84 4.98 3.64
C THR A 150 -38.85 3.89 3.29
N LEU A 151 -38.80 3.38 2.06
CA LEU A 151 -39.69 2.34 1.54
C LEU A 151 -39.02 0.96 1.47
N ASN A 152 -37.70 0.90 1.58
CA ASN A 152 -36.96 -0.34 1.41
C ASN A 152 -36.07 -0.64 2.62
N THR A 153 -36.09 -1.90 3.06
CA THR A 153 -35.19 -2.42 4.09
C THR A 153 -34.10 -3.27 3.43
N LEU A 154 -32.86 -3.06 3.88
CA LEU A 154 -31.72 -3.90 3.53
C LEU A 154 -31.64 -5.07 4.52
N SER A 155 -31.38 -6.28 4.02
CA SER A 155 -31.20 -7.45 4.88
C SER A 155 -30.13 -8.38 4.32
N THR A 156 -29.50 -9.20 5.16
CA THR A 156 -28.62 -10.28 4.70
C THR A 156 -29.43 -11.48 4.24
N LYS A 157 -28.82 -12.36 3.45
CA LYS A 157 -29.44 -13.66 3.11
C LYS A 157 -29.75 -14.53 4.35
N GLY A 158 -29.06 -14.28 5.48
CA GLY A 158 -29.28 -14.96 6.76
C GLY A 158 -30.45 -14.40 7.58
N GLY A 159 -31.13 -13.35 7.10
CA GLY A 159 -32.28 -12.75 7.78
C GLY A 159 -31.95 -11.64 8.78
N SER A 160 -30.70 -11.16 8.82
CA SER A 160 -30.35 -9.98 9.62
C SER A 160 -30.80 -8.72 8.88
N GLU A 161 -31.78 -8.01 9.44
CA GLU A 161 -32.32 -6.77 8.88
C GLU A 161 -31.57 -5.54 9.41
N TYR A 162 -31.33 -4.58 8.53
CA TYR A 162 -30.65 -3.33 8.83
C TYR A 162 -31.64 -2.17 8.77
N ASN A 163 -32.22 -1.84 9.93
CA ASN A 163 -33.27 -0.81 10.05
C ASN A 163 -32.73 0.60 10.34
N ASN A 164 -31.47 0.72 10.78
CA ASN A 164 -30.83 2.01 11.01
C ASN A 164 -30.04 2.44 9.77
N LEU A 165 -30.47 3.52 9.11
CA LEU A 165 -29.83 4.01 7.88
C LEU A 165 -28.37 4.47 8.07
N GLU A 166 -27.99 4.86 9.28
CA GLU A 166 -26.65 5.32 9.62
C GLU A 166 -25.77 4.19 10.18
N GLU A 167 -26.30 2.96 10.27
CA GLU A 167 -25.50 1.79 10.63
C GLU A 167 -24.46 1.51 9.55
N THR A 168 -23.21 1.34 9.95
CA THR A 168 -22.09 1.00 9.07
C THR A 168 -21.92 -0.49 8.95
N ILE A 169 -21.82 -0.99 7.71
CA ILE A 169 -21.60 -2.39 7.39
C ILE A 169 -20.17 -2.56 6.87
N ASP A 170 -19.44 -3.51 7.44
CA ASP A 170 -18.14 -3.96 6.94
C ASP A 170 -18.34 -4.91 5.74
N LEU A 171 -18.01 -4.44 4.53
CA LEU A 171 -18.15 -5.21 3.29
C LEU A 171 -17.20 -6.42 3.22
N GLU A 172 -16.14 -6.45 4.04
CA GLU A 172 -15.28 -7.63 4.17
C GLU A 172 -15.99 -8.77 4.90
N CYS A 173 -16.89 -8.44 5.84
CA CYS A 173 -17.65 -9.42 6.60
C CYS A 173 -19.00 -9.76 5.96
N VAL A 174 -19.66 -8.78 5.34
CA VAL A 174 -21.01 -8.95 4.76
C VAL A 174 -21.04 -8.40 3.34
N ASN A 175 -21.18 -9.29 2.37
CA ASN A 175 -21.11 -8.95 0.95
C ASN A 175 -22.33 -9.42 0.13
N LYS A 176 -23.41 -9.89 0.78
CA LYS A 176 -24.63 -10.36 0.12
C LYS A 176 -25.88 -9.84 0.81
N PHE A 177 -26.60 -8.98 0.10
CA PHE A 177 -27.81 -8.32 0.59
C PHE A 177 -29.03 -8.69 -0.25
N VAL A 178 -30.20 -8.50 0.35
CA VAL A 178 -31.53 -8.60 -0.25
C VAL A 178 -32.30 -7.33 0.12
N LEU A 179 -33.14 -6.86 -0.81
CA LEU A 179 -34.05 -5.73 -0.57
C LEU A 179 -35.45 -6.25 -0.30
N PHE A 180 -36.10 -5.65 0.68
CA PHE A 180 -37.52 -5.83 0.96
C PHE A 180 -38.24 -4.50 0.79
N ASN A 181 -39.32 -4.48 0.02
CA ASN A 181 -40.21 -3.33 -0.05
C ASN A 181 -41.20 -3.42 1.13
N ASN A 182 -41.28 -2.35 1.90
CA ASN A 182 -42.12 -2.23 3.09
C ASN A 182 -43.53 -1.72 2.78
N GLU A 183 -43.85 -1.44 1.52
CA GLU A 183 -45.20 -1.08 1.11
C GLU A 183 -46.19 -2.18 1.49
N PRO A 184 -47.35 -1.84 2.10
CA PRO A 184 -48.39 -2.80 2.38
C PRO A 184 -48.82 -3.49 1.08
N THR A 185 -48.74 -4.82 1.03
CA THR A 185 -49.35 -5.55 -0.07
C THR A 185 -50.86 -5.32 -0.04
N PRO A 186 -51.48 -4.84 -1.15
CA PRO A 186 -52.92 -4.71 -1.21
C PRO A 186 -53.55 -6.08 -0.95
N VAL A 187 -54.42 -6.16 0.05
CA VAL A 187 -55.27 -7.34 0.25
C VAL A 187 -56.32 -7.33 -0.86
N SER A 188 -56.22 -8.29 -1.78
CA SER A 188 -57.22 -8.55 -2.82
C SER A 188 -58.51 -9.13 -2.24
#